data_AF-A0A3M4SCL6-F1
#
_entry.id   AF-A0A3M4SCL6-F1
#
_cell.length_a   1.000
_cell.length_b   1.000
_cell.length_c   1.000
_cell.angle_alpha   90.00
_cell.angle_beta   90.00
_cell.angle_gamma   90.00
#
_symmetry.space_group_name_H-M   'P 1'
#
loop_
_entity.id
_entity.type
_entity.pdbx_description
1 polymer ?
#
loop_
_entity_poly.entity_id
_entity_poly.type
_entity_poly.pdbx_seq_one_letter_code
_entity_poly.pdbx_strand_id
1 'polypeptide(L)'
;MRVCTLAVSNLDTHALFVLGDLRAQLVKQFQSRFVYISEQSAEGIYIAEIDTESALVVDDKPRLELKVGDHFRASVLASREGGKLELKFREIKMTVYGLGEYAFVDIPEGNGIVFKEGQTVVMVFAAKEQLQMGMSKTLKGAVGKAAKWRKGELSFKASE
;
A
#
# COMPACT_ATOMS: atom_id res chain seq x y z
N MET A 1 44.12 -5.76 -15.64
CA MET A 1 42.76 -6.26 -15.33
C MET A 1 42.33 -5.64 -14.00
N ARG A 2 41.58 -4.54 -14.01
CA ARG A 2 41.11 -3.91 -12.76
C ARG A 2 39.82 -4.61 -12.34
N VAL A 3 39.86 -5.23 -11.16
CA VAL A 3 38.67 -5.77 -10.50
C VAL A 3 37.79 -4.57 -10.13
N CYS A 4 36.66 -4.42 -10.82
CA CYS A 4 35.59 -3.53 -10.39
C CYS A 4 34.91 -4.19 -9.20
N THR A 5 35.35 -3.85 -7.98
CA THR A 5 34.53 -4.07 -6.79
C THR A 5 33.27 -3.25 -7.01
N LEU A 6 32.13 -3.91 -7.25
CA LEU A 6 30.83 -3.26 -7.26
C LEU A 6 30.68 -2.59 -5.89
N ALA A 7 30.74 -1.26 -5.88
CA ALA A 7 30.34 -0.50 -4.72
C ALA A 7 28.91 -0.93 -4.41
N VAL A 8 28.73 -1.66 -3.31
CA VAL A 8 27.45 -1.73 -2.62
C VAL A 8 27.21 -0.29 -2.18
N SER A 9 26.55 0.48 -3.04
CA SER A 9 26.06 1.81 -2.71
C SER A 9 25.30 1.67 -1.41
N ASN A 10 25.75 2.36 -0.36
CA ASN A 10 25.11 2.38 0.95
C ASN A 10 23.59 2.45 0.73
N LEU A 11 22.90 1.33 0.92
CA LEU A 11 21.45 1.35 1.01
C LEU A 11 21.15 2.37 2.10
N ASP A 12 20.24 3.30 1.84
CA ASP A 12 19.74 4.14 2.91
C ASP A 12 19.01 3.23 3.91
N THR A 13 19.71 2.85 4.97
CA THR A 13 19.19 1.98 6.04
C THR A 13 17.93 2.57 6.65
N HIS A 14 17.78 3.91 6.62
CA HIS A 14 16.57 4.58 7.06
C HIS A 14 15.39 4.27 6.15
N ALA A 15 15.57 4.31 4.82
CA ALA A 15 14.52 3.99 3.86
C ALA A 15 14.04 2.53 4.00
N LEU A 16 14.96 1.58 4.14
CA LEU A 16 14.58 0.17 4.38
C LEU A 16 13.79 -0.02 5.68
N PHE A 17 14.19 0.68 6.74
CA PHE A 17 13.51 0.59 8.03
C PHE A 17 12.07 1.11 7.94
N VAL A 18 11.89 2.30 7.36
CA VAL A 18 10.57 2.91 7.11
C VAL A 18 9.68 1.98 6.28
N LEU A 19 10.20 1.39 5.21
CA LEU A 19 9.44 0.47 4.36
C LEU A 19 9.11 -0.84 5.09
N GLY A 20 10.00 -1.32 5.97
CA GLY A 20 9.75 -2.43 6.87
C GLY A 20 8.60 -2.14 7.85
N ASP A 21 8.59 -0.96 8.45
CA ASP A 21 7.51 -0.50 9.33
C ASP A 21 6.19 -0.36 8.56
N LEU A 22 6.22 0.23 7.36
CA LEU A 22 5.04 0.35 6.50
C LEU A 22 4.46 -1.02 6.14
N ARG A 23 5.32 -2.00 5.86
CA ARG A 23 4.91 -3.40 5.66
C ARG A 23 4.33 -4.01 6.92
N ALA A 24 4.87 -3.72 8.10
CA ALA A 24 4.28 -4.18 9.37
C ALA A 24 2.90 -3.53 9.63
N GLN A 25 2.70 -2.28 9.24
CA GLN A 25 1.38 -1.64 9.29
C GLN A 25 0.39 -2.31 8.32
N LEU A 26 0.84 -2.73 7.13
CA LEU A 26 0.01 -3.55 6.23
C LEU A 26 -0.40 -4.87 6.87
N VAL A 27 0.51 -5.58 7.54
CA VAL A 27 0.15 -6.83 8.27
C VAL A 27 -0.99 -6.56 9.26
N LYS A 28 -0.96 -5.43 9.98
CA LYS A 28 -2.03 -5.05 10.91
C LYS A 28 -3.37 -4.80 10.21
N GLN A 29 -3.38 -4.22 9.00
CA GLN A 29 -4.61 -4.06 8.22
C GLN A 29 -5.29 -5.42 7.97
N PHE A 30 -4.51 -6.43 7.62
CA PHE A 30 -5.00 -7.78 7.36
C PHE A 30 -5.24 -8.63 8.63
N GLN A 31 -5.10 -8.05 9.83
CA GLN A 31 -5.66 -8.64 11.05
C GLN A 31 -7.16 -8.34 11.18
N SER A 32 -7.69 -7.35 10.45
CA SER A 32 -9.13 -7.19 10.32
C SER A 32 -9.70 -8.25 9.38
N ARG A 33 -10.98 -8.60 9.62
CA ARG A 33 -11.74 -9.51 8.77
C ARG A 33 -12.03 -8.90 7.40
N PHE A 34 -12.53 -7.68 7.38
CA PHE A 34 -13.04 -7.02 6.18
C PHE A 34 -12.02 -6.02 5.66
N VAL A 35 -11.22 -6.44 4.67
CA VAL A 35 -10.22 -5.58 4.04
C VAL A 35 -10.64 -5.21 2.63
N TYR A 36 -10.65 -3.92 2.33
CA TYR A 36 -10.98 -3.38 1.02
C TYR A 36 -9.73 -2.84 0.35
N ILE A 37 -9.54 -3.24 -0.91
CA ILE A 37 -8.52 -2.65 -1.77
C ILE A 37 -9.23 -1.79 -2.80
N SER A 38 -8.85 -0.51 -2.88
CA SER A 38 -9.35 0.39 -3.92
C SER A 38 -8.21 0.96 -4.73
N GLU A 39 -8.28 0.85 -6.05
CA GLU A 39 -7.40 1.57 -6.99
C GLU A 39 -8.19 2.71 -7.63
N GLN A 40 -7.63 3.90 -7.63
CA GLN A 40 -8.26 5.13 -8.11
C GLN A 40 -7.31 5.89 -9.03
N SER A 41 -7.84 6.30 -10.17
CA SER A 41 -7.15 7.12 -11.17
C SER A 41 -8.11 8.16 -11.76
N ALA A 42 -7.65 8.94 -12.73
CA ALA A 42 -8.51 9.87 -13.47
C ALA A 42 -9.59 9.14 -14.30
N GLU A 43 -9.37 7.87 -14.64
CA GLU A 43 -10.24 7.08 -15.52
C GLU A 43 -11.34 6.34 -14.77
N GLY A 44 -11.13 6.05 -13.47
CA GLY A 44 -12.12 5.34 -12.70
C GLY A 44 -11.65 4.88 -11.32
N ILE A 45 -12.48 4.03 -10.73
CA ILE A 45 -12.23 3.39 -9.45
C ILE A 45 -12.49 1.89 -9.58
N TYR A 46 -11.54 1.10 -9.13
CA TYR A 46 -11.69 -0.32 -8.92
C TYR A 46 -11.70 -0.61 -7.42
N ILE A 47 -12.62 -1.48 -6.96
CA ILE A 47 -12.74 -1.87 -5.55
C ILE A 47 -12.87 -3.39 -5.48
N ALA A 48 -12.18 -3.99 -4.53
CA ALA A 48 -12.36 -5.39 -4.17
C ALA A 48 -12.36 -5.57 -2.66
N GLU A 49 -13.21 -6.47 -2.17
CA GLU A 49 -13.21 -6.95 -0.79
C GLU A 49 -12.34 -8.21 -0.69
N ILE A 50 -11.59 -8.32 0.40
CA ILE A 50 -10.86 -9.50 0.84
C ILE A 50 -11.41 -9.85 2.22
N ASP A 51 -12.05 -11.01 2.33
CA ASP A 51 -12.43 -11.59 3.62
C ASP A 51 -11.28 -12.46 4.14
N THR A 52 -10.60 -12.00 5.19
CA THR A 52 -9.45 -12.71 5.79
C THR A 52 -9.85 -13.95 6.59
N GLU A 53 -11.15 -14.19 6.81
CA GLU A 53 -11.63 -15.50 7.28
C GLU A 53 -11.39 -16.59 6.21
N SER A 54 -11.46 -16.22 4.94
CA SER A 54 -11.28 -17.13 3.80
C SER A 54 -9.89 -17.07 3.16
N ALA A 55 -9.19 -15.94 3.29
CA ALA A 55 -7.88 -15.71 2.69
C ALA A 55 -6.75 -15.81 3.73
N LEU A 56 -5.89 -16.82 3.58
CA LEU A 56 -4.76 -17.02 4.49
C LEU A 56 -3.77 -15.84 4.45
N VAL A 57 -3.51 -15.23 5.61
CA VAL A 57 -2.53 -14.17 5.80
C VAL A 57 -1.18 -14.78 6.23
N VAL A 58 -0.14 -14.59 5.41
CA VAL A 58 1.21 -15.09 5.67
C VAL A 58 2.18 -13.92 5.83
N ASP A 59 2.64 -13.71 7.06
CA ASP A 59 3.70 -12.76 7.43
C ASP A 59 5.07 -13.47 7.41
N ASP A 60 5.76 -13.44 6.27
CA ASP A 60 7.14 -13.93 6.13
C ASP A 60 8.13 -12.81 6.51
N LYS A 61 8.41 -12.69 7.81
CA LYS A 61 9.36 -11.71 8.35
C LYS A 61 10.78 -11.87 7.78
N PRO A 62 11.37 -13.08 7.69
CA PRO A 62 12.70 -13.25 7.11
C PRO A 62 12.83 -12.73 5.68
N ARG A 63 11.79 -12.86 4.85
CA ARG A 63 11.77 -12.35 3.48
C ARG A 63 11.18 -10.94 3.33
N LEU A 64 10.78 -10.32 4.44
CA LEU A 64 10.07 -9.03 4.46
C LEU A 64 8.84 -9.01 3.54
N GLU A 65 8.11 -10.12 3.50
CA GLU A 65 7.05 -10.38 2.53
C GLU A 65 5.73 -10.68 3.24
N LEU A 66 4.65 -10.03 2.82
CA LEU A 66 3.28 -10.34 3.22
C LEU A 66 2.52 -10.94 2.02
N LYS A 67 1.82 -12.04 2.23
CA LYS A 67 0.86 -12.61 1.26
C LYS A 67 -0.51 -12.77 1.90
N VAL A 68 -1.56 -12.52 1.12
CA VAL A 68 -2.95 -12.72 1.56
C VAL A 68 -3.70 -13.45 0.46
N GLY A 69 -3.91 -14.75 0.69
CA GLY A 69 -4.40 -15.68 -0.35
C GLY A 69 -3.62 -15.56 -1.65
N ASP A 70 -4.34 -15.68 -2.77
CA ASP A 70 -3.80 -15.49 -4.12
C ASP A 70 -3.99 -14.04 -4.64
N HIS A 71 -4.56 -13.17 -3.81
CA HIS A 71 -5.05 -11.86 -4.26
C HIS A 71 -4.02 -10.75 -4.06
N PHE A 72 -3.36 -10.73 -2.90
CA PHE A 72 -2.53 -9.62 -2.48
C PHE A 72 -1.14 -10.08 -2.01
N ARG A 73 -0.12 -9.31 -2.39
CA ARG A 73 1.27 -9.49 -1.95
C ARG A 73 1.92 -8.13 -1.72
N ALA A 74 2.71 -8.02 -0.66
CA ALA A 74 3.61 -6.90 -0.41
C ALA A 74 5.02 -7.42 -0.11
N SER A 75 6.06 -6.78 -0.63
CA SER A 75 7.45 -7.21 -0.39
C SER A 75 8.40 -6.01 -0.34
N VAL A 76 9.23 -5.95 0.69
CA VAL A 76 10.31 -4.95 0.78
C VAL A 76 11.55 -5.51 0.08
N LEU A 77 12.08 -4.78 -0.89
CA LEU A 77 13.21 -5.17 -1.71
C LEU A 77 14.28 -4.08 -1.71
N ALA A 78 15.54 -4.48 -1.87
CA ALA A 78 16.61 -3.53 -2.14
C ALA A 78 16.38 -2.83 -3.50
N SER A 79 16.73 -1.55 -3.57
CA SER A 79 16.64 -0.75 -4.79
C SER A 79 17.87 0.16 -4.92
N ARG A 80 18.04 0.83 -6.07
CA ARG A 80 19.10 1.84 -6.26
C ARG A 80 18.96 3.03 -5.30
N GLU A 81 17.75 3.26 -4.78
CA GLU A 81 17.40 4.37 -3.88
C GLU A 81 17.43 3.94 -2.41
N GLY A 82 18.01 2.77 -2.09
CA GLY A 82 18.07 2.23 -0.74
C GLY A 82 17.03 1.15 -0.48
N GLY A 83 15.79 1.32 -0.93
CA GLY A 83 14.75 0.29 -0.78
C GLY A 83 13.54 0.57 -1.65
N LYS A 84 12.64 -0.41 -1.74
CA LYS A 84 11.29 -0.23 -2.28
C LYS A 84 10.33 -1.22 -1.64
N LEU A 85 9.08 -0.79 -1.46
CA LEU A 85 7.96 -1.67 -1.16
C LEU A 85 7.21 -1.94 -2.47
N GLU A 86 7.24 -3.18 -2.94
CA GLU A 86 6.39 -3.61 -4.05
C GLU A 86 5.07 -4.14 -3.51
N LEU A 87 3.96 -3.62 -4.04
CA LEU A 87 2.60 -4.09 -3.77
C LEU A 87 2.05 -4.69 -5.05
N LYS A 88 1.43 -5.86 -4.94
CA LYS A 88 0.73 -6.51 -6.04
C LYS A 88 -0.66 -6.90 -5.58
N PHE A 89 -1.66 -6.48 -6.33
CA PHE A 89 -3.04 -6.89 -6.16
C PHE A 89 -3.60 -7.34 -7.51
N ARG A 90 -3.82 -8.64 -7.69
CA ARG A 90 -4.20 -9.23 -8.99
C ARG A 90 -3.21 -8.81 -10.09
N GLU A 91 -3.66 -8.04 -11.08
CA GLU A 91 -2.85 -7.51 -12.20
C GLU A 91 -2.23 -6.15 -11.88
N ILE A 92 -2.71 -5.48 -10.83
CA ILE A 92 -2.19 -4.18 -10.39
C ILE A 92 -0.87 -4.43 -9.67
N LYS A 93 0.19 -3.78 -10.13
CA LYS A 93 1.49 -3.73 -9.46
C LYS A 93 1.84 -2.28 -9.24
N MET A 94 2.31 -1.96 -8.04
CA MET A 94 2.82 -0.63 -7.72
C MET A 94 4.09 -0.71 -6.87
N THR A 95 4.88 0.35 -6.93
CA THR A 95 6.12 0.50 -6.17
C THR A 95 6.09 1.76 -5.34
N VAL A 96 6.51 1.65 -4.08
CA VAL A 96 6.64 2.77 -3.14
C VAL A 96 8.10 2.84 -2.69
N TYR A 97 8.72 4.00 -2.86
CA TYR A 97 10.14 4.25 -2.59
C TYR A 97 10.37 4.96 -1.25
N GLY A 98 9.37 5.66 -0.70
CA GLY A 98 9.54 6.31 0.61
C GLY A 98 8.35 7.13 1.12
N LEU A 99 8.65 8.03 2.06
CA LEU A 99 7.69 8.79 2.88
C LEU A 99 6.69 9.63 2.06
N GLY A 100 7.07 10.11 0.88
CA GLY A 100 6.22 10.97 0.05
C GLY A 100 5.11 10.25 -0.73
N GLU A 101 5.05 8.93 -0.65
CA GLU A 101 4.22 8.09 -1.53
C GLU A 101 3.17 7.27 -0.76
N TYR A 102 3.01 7.53 0.53
CA TYR A 102 1.93 6.93 1.29
C TYR A 102 1.33 7.90 2.32
N ALA A 103 0.12 7.59 2.76
CA ALA A 103 -0.58 8.32 3.79
C ALA A 103 -1.46 7.36 4.60
N PHE A 104 -1.56 7.61 5.91
CA PHE A 104 -2.53 6.94 6.76
C PHE A 104 -3.84 7.72 6.79
N VAL A 105 -4.95 7.00 6.70
CA VAL A 105 -6.29 7.57 6.81
C VAL A 105 -7.06 6.86 7.91
N ASP A 106 -7.74 7.64 8.73
CA ASP A 106 -8.61 7.15 9.80
C ASP A 106 -9.99 7.79 9.63
N ILE A 107 -11.03 6.96 9.60
CA ILE A 107 -12.44 7.35 9.55
C ILE A 107 -13.24 6.49 10.55
N PRO A 108 -14.47 6.89 10.92
CA PRO A 108 -15.29 6.12 11.85
C PRO A 108 -15.42 4.63 11.49
N GLU A 109 -15.53 4.33 10.20
CA GLU A 109 -15.71 2.99 9.63
C GLU A 109 -14.45 2.11 9.67
N GLY A 110 -13.26 2.70 9.84
CA GLY A 110 -12.00 1.96 9.79
C GLY A 110 -10.78 2.81 9.46
N ASN A 111 -9.67 2.13 9.25
CA ASN A 111 -8.37 2.73 8.99
C ASN A 111 -7.80 2.22 7.66
N GLY A 112 -7.02 3.04 6.97
CA GLY A 112 -6.43 2.69 5.70
C GLY A 112 -5.03 3.23 5.51
N ILE A 113 -4.32 2.60 4.58
CA ILE A 113 -3.04 3.06 4.06
C ILE A 113 -3.24 3.34 2.59
N VAL A 114 -3.04 4.59 2.20
CA VAL A 114 -3.16 5.08 0.84
C VAL A 114 -1.76 5.19 0.27
N PHE A 115 -1.52 4.57 -0.87
CA PHE A 115 -0.26 4.56 -1.60
C PHE A 115 -0.43 5.28 -2.93
N LYS A 116 0.58 6.03 -3.35
CA LYS A 116 0.58 6.78 -4.61
C LYS A 116 1.72 6.32 -5.50
N GLU A 117 1.42 6.11 -6.78
CA GLU A 117 2.40 5.93 -7.85
C GLU A 117 1.93 6.74 -9.07
N GLY A 118 2.69 7.76 -9.48
CA GLY A 118 2.28 8.65 -10.56
C GLY A 118 0.95 9.36 -10.30
N GLN A 119 -0.04 9.11 -11.18
CA GLN A 119 -1.41 9.65 -11.10
C GLN A 119 -2.43 8.65 -10.53
N THR A 120 -1.95 7.51 -10.05
CA THR A 120 -2.76 6.42 -9.51
C THR A 120 -2.55 6.30 -8.01
N VAL A 121 -3.64 5.95 -7.32
CA VAL A 121 -3.65 5.74 -5.87
C VAL A 121 -4.27 4.39 -5.56
N VAL A 122 -3.61 3.60 -4.73
CA VAL A 122 -4.16 2.35 -4.19
C VAL A 122 -4.32 2.51 -2.69
N MET A 123 -5.46 2.11 -2.14
CA MET A 123 -5.69 2.07 -0.71
C MET A 123 -5.93 0.64 -0.26
N VAL A 124 -5.31 0.25 0.85
CA VAL A 124 -5.67 -0.93 1.64
C VAL A 124 -6.38 -0.43 2.89
N PHE A 125 -7.65 -0.80 3.06
CA PHE A 125 -8.53 -0.29 4.11
C PHE A 125 -9.11 -1.43 4.95
N ALA A 126 -8.75 -1.48 6.24
CA ALA A 126 -9.38 -2.37 7.19
C ALA A 126 -10.65 -1.72 7.76
N ALA A 127 -11.80 -2.26 7.40
CA ALA A 127 -13.06 -1.85 7.99
C ALA A 127 -13.26 -2.54 9.34
N LYS A 128 -13.94 -1.86 10.27
CA LYS A 128 -14.35 -2.43 11.57
C LYS A 128 -15.48 -3.45 11.42
N GLU A 129 -16.36 -3.22 10.44
CA GLU A 129 -17.50 -4.04 10.08
C GLU A 129 -17.61 -4.12 8.55
N GLN A 130 -18.34 -5.11 8.03
CA GLN A 130 -18.55 -5.25 6.59
C GLN A 130 -19.33 -4.05 6.03
N LEU A 131 -18.84 -3.46 4.94
CA LEU A 131 -19.46 -2.29 4.31
C LEU A 131 -20.65 -2.73 3.42
N GLN A 132 -21.83 -2.92 4.01
CA GLN A 132 -23.02 -3.40 3.29
C GLN A 132 -23.61 -2.38 2.29
N MET A 133 -23.66 -1.10 2.65
CA MET A 133 -24.17 -0.02 1.80
C MET A 133 -23.20 1.15 1.74
N GLY A 134 -23.10 1.79 0.57
CA GLY A 134 -22.28 3.00 0.42
C GLY A 134 -20.77 2.76 0.40
N MET A 135 -20.30 1.51 0.28
CA MET A 135 -18.87 1.14 0.20
C MET A 135 -18.07 2.07 -0.72
N SER A 136 -18.52 2.29 -1.95
CA SER A 136 -17.84 3.18 -2.90
C SER A 136 -17.72 4.63 -2.40
N LYS A 137 -18.76 5.14 -1.71
CA LYS A 137 -18.75 6.49 -1.15
C LYS A 137 -17.78 6.58 0.03
N THR A 138 -17.80 5.59 0.91
CA THR A 138 -16.90 5.51 2.08
C THR A 138 -15.45 5.46 1.65
N LEU A 139 -15.09 4.56 0.72
CA LEU A 139 -13.70 4.40 0.25
C LEU A 139 -13.21 5.61 -0.55
N LYS A 140 -14.06 6.22 -1.38
CA LYS A 140 -13.74 7.52 -2.04
C LYS A 140 -13.51 8.63 -1.02
N GLY A 141 -14.35 8.70 0.02
CA GLY A 141 -14.20 9.66 1.10
C GLY A 141 -12.90 9.47 1.88
N ALA A 142 -12.53 8.23 2.18
CA ALA A 142 -11.27 7.86 2.82
C ALA A 142 -10.07 8.32 1.98
N VAL A 143 -10.02 7.92 0.70
CA VAL A 143 -8.95 8.33 -0.22
C VAL A 143 -8.90 9.85 -0.38
N GLY A 144 -10.05 10.52 -0.43
CA GLY A 144 -10.19 11.98 -0.52
C GLY A 144 -9.52 12.76 0.62
N LYS A 145 -9.20 12.12 1.75
CA LYS A 145 -8.41 12.72 2.84
C LYS A 145 -6.93 12.89 2.47
N ALA A 146 -6.38 12.00 1.64
CA ALA A 146 -4.99 11.99 1.23
C ALA A 146 -4.79 12.42 -0.23
N ALA A 147 -5.72 12.08 -1.13
CA ALA A 147 -5.58 12.24 -2.57
C ALA A 147 -6.77 12.99 -3.18
N LYS A 148 -6.50 13.98 -4.04
CA LYS A 148 -7.53 14.74 -4.75
C LYS A 148 -7.12 14.96 -6.20
N TRP A 149 -7.99 14.62 -7.14
CA TRP A 149 -7.82 14.94 -8.56
C TRP A 149 -8.52 16.26 -8.88
N ARG A 150 -7.81 17.20 -9.48
CA ARG A 150 -8.35 18.46 -9.98
C ARG A 150 -7.87 18.69 -11.40
N LYS A 151 -8.80 18.82 -12.35
CA LYS A 151 -8.49 19.01 -13.77
C LYS A 151 -7.53 17.96 -14.35
N GLY A 152 -7.61 16.71 -13.88
CA GLY A 152 -6.75 15.61 -14.32
C GLY A 152 -5.43 15.47 -13.54
N GLU A 153 -5.11 16.38 -12.63
CA GLU A 153 -3.88 16.33 -11.82
C GLU A 153 -4.15 15.85 -10.39
N LEU A 154 -3.35 14.90 -9.92
CA LEU A 154 -3.36 14.37 -8.57
C LEU A 154 -2.54 15.24 -7.60
N SER A 155 -3.22 15.76 -6.58
CA SER A 155 -2.60 16.31 -5.37
C SER A 155 -2.63 15.26 -4.26
N PHE A 156 -1.48 14.97 -3.67
CA PHE A 156 -1.34 13.98 -2.61
C PHE A 156 -0.72 14.57 -1.34
N LYS A 157 -1.31 14.28 -0.19
CA LYS A 157 -0.82 14.67 1.14
C LYS A 157 -0.30 13.43 1.84
N ALA A 158 1.01 13.24 1.79
CA ALA A 158 1.69 12.13 2.45
C ALA A 158 1.65 12.26 3.98
N SER A 159 1.82 11.14 4.68
CA SER A 159 2.06 11.12 6.13
C SER A 159 3.55 11.25 6.40
N GLU A 160 3.94 12.30 7.15
CA GLU A 160 5.29 12.50 7.67
C GLU A 160 5.64 11.52 8.79
#